data_AF-A0A4Q3W4Z4-F1
#
_entry.id   AF-A0A4Q3W4Z4-F1
#
_cell.length_a   1.000
_cell.length_b   1.000
_cell.length_c   1.000
_cell.angle_alpha   90.00
_cell.angle_beta   90.00
_cell.angle_gamma   90.00
#
_symmetry.space_group_name_H-M   'P 1'
#
loop_
_entity.id
_entity.type
_entity.pdbx_description
1 polymer ?
#
loop_
_entity_poly.entity_id
_entity_poly.type
_entity_poly.pdbx_seq_one_letter_code
_entity_poly.pdbx_strand_id
1 'polypeptide(L)'
;MIATAEPSTVLEQYFSEFRKNIIGIDQYFDSPFGRKKIIYTDWTASGRLYRPIEEKIINEFGPFVANTHTETTVSGTMMTMAYHEARHIIKKHVNAGSQDVLI
;
A
#
# COMPACT_ATOMS: atom_id res chain seq x y z
N MET A 1 -21.41 -25.97 18.58
CA MET A 1 -22.32 -25.30 17.64
C MET A 1 -21.48 -24.80 16.48
N ILE A 2 -21.65 -25.35 15.28
CA ILE A 2 -21.00 -24.81 14.09
C ILE A 2 -21.82 -23.58 13.72
N ALA A 3 -21.29 -22.38 14.00
CA ALA A 3 -21.87 -21.16 13.46
C ALA A 3 -21.78 -21.27 11.94
N THR A 4 -22.90 -21.50 11.28
CA THR A 4 -23.02 -21.38 9.84
C THR A 4 -22.66 -19.94 9.48
N ALA A 5 -21.58 -19.75 8.73
CA ALA A 5 -21.17 -18.42 8.30
C ALA A 5 -22.33 -17.76 7.56
N GLU A 6 -22.73 -16.57 8.00
CA GLU A 6 -23.71 -15.78 7.26
C GLU A 6 -23.19 -15.49 5.84
N PRO A 7 -24.08 -15.47 4.83
CA PRO A 7 -23.68 -15.18 3.46
C PRO A 7 -23.02 -13.79 3.40
N SER A 8 -21.89 -13.70 2.70
CA SER A 8 -21.14 -12.46 2.57
C SER A 8 -22.00 -11.36 1.95
N THR A 9 -21.97 -10.17 2.52
CA THR A 9 -22.66 -9.00 1.97
C THR A 9 -22.05 -8.57 0.62
N VAL A 10 -22.79 -7.77 -0.15
CA VAL A 10 -22.29 -7.20 -1.42
C VAL A 10 -20.97 -6.44 -1.23
N LEU A 11 -20.85 -5.68 -0.13
CA LEU A 11 -19.63 -4.93 0.17
C LEU A 11 -18.48 -5.85 0.56
N GLU A 12 -18.72 -6.92 1.31
CA GLU A 12 -17.68 -7.90 1.64
C GLU A 12 -17.16 -8.59 0.38
N GLN A 13 -18.04 -8.93 -0.57
CA GLN A 13 -17.64 -9.49 -1.86
C GLN A 13 -16.81 -8.50 -2.67
N TYR A 14 -17.28 -7.26 -2.78
CA TYR A 14 -16.57 -6.19 -3.49
C TYR A 14 -15.16 -5.97 -2.93
N PHE A 15 -15.03 -5.88 -1.61
CA PHE A 15 -13.74 -5.63 -0.97
C PHE A 15 -12.87 -6.88 -0.80
N SER A 16 -13.38 -8.09 -1.09
CA SER A 16 -12.64 -9.35 -0.93
C SER A 16 -11.36 -9.39 -1.76
N GLU A 17 -11.38 -8.82 -2.98
CA GLU A 17 -10.23 -8.77 -3.87
C GLU A 17 -9.10 -7.88 -3.33
N PHE A 18 -9.44 -6.80 -2.65
CA PHE A 18 -8.45 -5.95 -1.98
C PHE A 18 -7.98 -6.60 -0.68
N ARG A 19 -8.90 -7.18 0.10
CA ARG A 19 -8.61 -7.79 1.40
C ARG A 19 -7.57 -8.90 1.32
N LYS A 20 -7.63 -9.76 0.30
CA LYS A 20 -6.66 -10.87 0.11
C LYS A 20 -5.23 -10.39 -0.14
N ASN A 21 -5.06 -9.15 -0.61
CA ASN A 21 -3.76 -8.56 -0.95
C ASN A 21 -3.11 -7.78 0.20
N ILE A 22 -3.82 -7.61 1.32
CA ILE A 22 -3.28 -7.01 2.54
C ILE A 22 -2.20 -7.94 3.11
N ILE A 23 -0.99 -7.42 3.28
CA ILE A 23 0.10 -8.19 3.88
C ILE A 23 -0.22 -8.46 5.35
N GLY A 24 -0.17 -9.74 5.74
CA GLY A 24 -0.41 -10.19 7.12
C GLY A 24 -1.88 -10.24 7.54
N ILE A 25 -2.86 -10.17 6.62
CA ILE A 25 -4.30 -10.20 6.94
C ILE A 25 -4.74 -11.40 7.78
N ASP A 26 -4.07 -12.55 7.59
CA ASP A 26 -4.31 -13.78 8.35
C ASP A 26 -3.16 -14.13 9.29
N GLN A 27 -2.44 -13.11 9.78
CA GLN A 27 -1.35 -13.31 10.74
C GLN A 27 -1.88 -13.74 12.11
N TYR A 28 -1.14 -14.63 12.75
CA TYR A 28 -1.39 -15.08 14.13
C TYR A 28 -0.20 -14.71 15.01
N PHE A 29 -0.44 -14.63 16.32
CA PHE A 29 0.59 -14.51 17.34
C PHE A 29 0.32 -15.50 18.47
N ASP A 30 1.39 -15.87 19.18
CA ASP A 30 1.29 -16.71 20.37
C ASP A 30 1.10 -15.83 21.60
N SER A 31 0.13 -16.20 22.43
CA SER A 31 -0.15 -15.54 23.70
C SER A 31 -0.12 -16.58 24.82
N PRO A 32 -0.04 -16.17 26.10
CA PRO A 32 -0.20 -17.07 27.25
C PRO A 32 -1.53 -17.86 27.23
N PHE A 33 -2.52 -17.41 26.46
CA PHE A 33 -3.84 -18.04 26.31
C PHE A 33 -3.98 -18.78 24.97
N GLY A 34 -2.85 -19.19 24.38
CA GLY A 34 -2.77 -19.91 23.11
C GLY A 34 -2.62 -19.00 21.90
N ARG A 35 -2.58 -19.62 20.71
CA ARG A 35 -2.43 -18.94 19.42
C ARG A 35 -3.70 -18.14 19.09
N LYS A 36 -3.55 -16.85 18.80
CA LYS A 36 -4.66 -15.94 18.48
C LYS A 36 -4.45 -15.31 17.11
N LYS A 37 -5.53 -15.08 16.38
CA LYS A 37 -5.50 -14.31 15.13
C LYS A 37 -5.32 -12.83 15.45
N ILE A 38 -4.47 -12.14 14.71
CA ILE A 38 -4.34 -10.69 14.82
C ILE A 38 -5.58 -10.06 14.19
N ILE A 39 -6.32 -9.28 14.98
CA ILE A 39 -7.40 -8.44 14.49
C ILE A 39 -6.87 -7.01 14.45
N TYR A 40 -6.63 -6.51 13.24
CA TYR A 40 -6.16 -5.14 13.05
C TYR A 40 -7.34 -4.21 12.79
N THR A 41 -7.56 -3.27 13.70
CA THR A 41 -8.69 -2.34 13.70
C THR A 41 -8.24 -0.88 13.73
N ASP A 42 -6.96 -0.61 13.42
CA ASP A 42 -6.35 0.72 13.51
C ASP A 42 -6.08 1.35 12.12
N TRP A 43 -6.92 0.98 11.15
CA TRP A 43 -6.78 1.39 9.74
C TRP A 43 -6.83 2.91 9.53
N THR A 44 -7.46 3.63 10.44
CA THR A 44 -7.55 5.09 10.41
C THR A 44 -6.25 5.76 10.81
N ALA A 45 -5.45 5.13 11.70
CA ALA A 45 -4.16 5.67 12.10
C ALA A 45 -3.06 5.27 11.12
N SER A 46 -3.06 4.01 10.67
CA SER A 46 -2.13 3.53 9.64
C SER A 46 -2.75 2.43 8.80
N GLY A 47 -2.46 2.43 7.51
CA GLY A 47 -2.69 1.27 6.66
C GLY A 47 -1.68 0.16 6.96
N ARG A 48 -2.04 -1.08 6.62
CA ARG A 48 -1.05 -2.15 6.40
C ARG A 48 -0.52 -2.09 4.97
N LEU A 49 0.68 -2.62 4.77
CA LEU A 49 1.28 -2.75 3.44
C LEU A 49 0.37 -3.55 2.50
N TYR A 50 0.34 -3.14 1.24
CA TYR A 50 -0.52 -3.72 0.21
C TYR A 50 0.33 -4.37 -0.87
N ARG A 51 0.20 -5.69 -1.02
CA ARG A 51 1.14 -6.51 -1.81
C ARG A 51 1.38 -6.00 -3.24
N PRO A 52 0.35 -5.64 -4.04
CA PRO A 52 0.58 -5.09 -5.38
C PRO A 52 1.44 -3.81 -5.41
N ILE A 53 1.36 -2.97 -4.38
CA ILE A 53 2.20 -1.76 -4.29
C ILE A 53 3.63 -2.17 -3.92
N GLU A 54 3.80 -3.02 -2.91
CA GLU A 54 5.13 -3.46 -2.48
C GLU A 54 5.87 -4.21 -3.59
N GLU A 55 5.18 -5.05 -4.36
CA GLU A 55 5.77 -5.78 -5.48
C GLU A 55 6.28 -4.84 -6.58
N LYS A 56 5.58 -3.73 -6.84
CA LYS A 56 6.08 -2.69 -7.74
C LYS A 56 7.31 -2.00 -7.16
N ILE A 57 7.24 -1.59 -5.89
CA ILE A 57 8.36 -0.93 -5.22
C ILE A 57 9.60 -1.81 -5.24
N ILE A 58 9.48 -3.09 -4.90
CA ILE A 58 10.61 -4.01 -4.77
C ILE A 58 11.16 -4.42 -6.14
N ASN A 59 10.29 -4.75 -7.11
CA ASN A 59 10.73 -5.37 -8.36
C ASN A 59 10.92 -4.37 -9.51
N GLU A 60 10.16 -3.27 -9.56
CA GLU A 60 10.24 -2.29 -10.65
C GLU A 60 11.10 -1.08 -10.26
N PHE A 61 10.96 -0.55 -9.04
CA PHE A 61 11.73 0.62 -8.58
C PHE A 61 13.01 0.26 -7.84
N GLY A 62 12.95 -0.77 -6.98
CA GLY A 62 14.04 -1.25 -6.13
C GLY A 62 15.38 -1.40 -6.85
N PRO A 63 15.43 -2.05 -8.03
CA PRO A 63 16.69 -2.24 -8.77
C PRO A 63 17.33 -0.93 -9.25
N PHE A 64 16.58 0.16 -9.33
CA PHE A 64 17.02 1.46 -9.83
C PHE A 64 17.09 2.53 -8.75
N VAL A 65 16.95 2.17 -7.47
CA VAL A 65 17.00 3.14 -6.37
C VAL A 65 18.31 3.91 -6.41
N ALA A 66 18.17 5.21 -6.56
CA ALA A 66 19.23 6.19 -6.49
C ALA A 66 18.65 7.50 -5.94
N ASN A 67 19.51 8.36 -5.43
CA ASN A 67 19.08 9.71 -5.04
C ASN A 67 18.48 10.43 -6.25
N THR A 68 17.32 11.04 -6.02
CA THR A 68 16.75 12.03 -6.94
C THR A 68 17.71 13.21 -7.06
N HIS A 69 17.54 14.08 -8.06
CA HIS A 69 18.39 15.27 -8.33
C HIS A 69 19.68 15.01 -9.12
N THR A 70 19.80 13.84 -9.75
CA THR A 70 20.86 13.57 -10.73
C THR A 70 20.27 12.84 -11.93
N GLU A 71 20.56 13.30 -13.14
CA GLU A 71 20.11 12.68 -14.41
C GLU A 71 21.27 12.11 -15.21
N THR A 72 22.41 11.88 -14.55
CA THR A 72 23.65 11.42 -15.17
C THR A 72 23.76 9.90 -15.27
N THR A 73 22.89 9.17 -14.57
CA THR A 73 22.85 7.70 -14.55
C THR A 73 21.43 7.22 -14.79
N VAL A 74 21.28 6.00 -15.33
CA VAL A 74 19.97 5.41 -15.60
C VAL A 74 19.10 5.38 -14.35
N SER A 75 19.67 4.98 -13.21
CA SER A 75 18.98 4.96 -11.92
C SER A 75 18.59 6.35 -11.42
N GLY A 76 19.49 7.33 -11.54
CA GLY A 76 19.22 8.72 -11.16
C GLY A 76 18.10 9.36 -11.98
N THR A 77 18.15 9.21 -13.31
CA THR A 77 17.12 9.72 -14.23
C THR A 77 15.78 9.07 -13.96
N MET A 78 15.74 7.74 -13.82
CA MET A 78 14.51 7.00 -13.55
C MET A 78 13.84 7.46 -12.25
N MET A 79 14.59 7.54 -11.15
CA MET A 79 14.02 7.97 -9.86
C MET A 79 13.59 9.44 -9.86
N THR A 80 14.34 10.31 -10.54
CA THR A 80 13.97 11.73 -10.68
C THR A 80 12.66 11.88 -11.47
N MET A 81 12.53 11.19 -12.60
CA MET A 81 11.29 11.21 -13.39
C MET A 81 10.10 10.61 -12.64
N ALA A 82 10.30 9.48 -11.96
CA ALA A 82 9.25 8.85 -11.15
C ALA A 82 8.75 9.77 -10.02
N TYR A 83 9.66 10.50 -9.36
CA TYR A 83 9.31 11.48 -8.34
C TYR A 83 8.49 12.64 -8.91
N HIS A 84 8.88 13.18 -10.07
CA HIS A 84 8.13 14.25 -10.73
C HIS A 84 6.72 13.79 -11.14
N GLU A 85 6.60 12.58 -11.69
CA GLU A 85 5.31 12.02 -12.10
C GLU A 85 4.40 11.75 -10.90
N ALA A 86 4.94 11.18 -9.81
CA ALA A 86 4.18 10.99 -8.58
C ALA A 86 3.60 12.32 -8.06
N ARG A 87 4.41 13.39 -8.06
CA ARG A 87 3.93 14.74 -7.67
C ARG A 87 2.83 15.25 -8.59
N HIS A 88 2.96 15.04 -9.90
CA HIS A 88 1.94 15.44 -10.86
C HIS A 88 0.60 14.72 -10.60
N ILE A 89 0.64 13.40 -10.43
CA ILE A 89 -0.54 12.57 -10.15
C ILE A 89 -1.21 13.01 -8.84
N ILE A 90 -0.43 13.18 -7.75
CA ILE A 90 -0.99 13.58 -6.45
C ILE A 90 -1.66 14.95 -6.56
N LYS A 91 -0.98 15.95 -7.14
CA LYS A 91 -1.56 17.29 -7.32
C LYS A 91 -2.85 17.26 -8.12
N LYS A 92 -2.89 16.50 -9.22
CA LYS A 92 -4.08 16.33 -10.04
C LYS A 92 -5.23 15.69 -9.26
N HIS A 93 -4.93 14.67 -8.46
CA HIS A 93 -5.94 13.95 -7.67
C HIS A 93 -6.63 14.83 -6.63
N VAL A 94 -5.91 15.80 -6.06
CA VAL A 94 -6.44 16.75 -5.07
C VAL A 94 -6.82 18.12 -5.67
N ASN A 95 -6.82 18.23 -7.01
CA ASN A 95 -7.11 19.47 -7.74
C ASN A 95 -6.23 20.68 -7.30
N ALA A 96 -4.95 20.41 -7.03
CA ALA A 96 -3.98 21.44 -6.63
C ALA A 96 -3.58 22.33 -7.83
N GLY A 97 -3.54 23.64 -7.59
CA GLY A 97 -3.09 24.67 -8.51
C GLY A 97 -1.55 24.80 -8.58
N SER A 98 -1.10 25.75 -9.40
CA SER A 98 0.34 26.01 -9.63
C SER A 98 1.04 26.56 -8.38
N GLN A 99 0.32 27.26 -7.52
CA GLN A 99 0.83 27.83 -6.26
C GLN A 99 0.74 26.86 -5.07
N ASP A 100 0.03 25.74 -5.21
CA ASP A 100 -0.10 24.77 -4.13
C ASP A 100 1.15 23.90 -4.02
N VAL A 101 1.51 23.55 -2.79
CA VAL A 101 2.76 22.83 -2.47
C VAL A 101 2.44 21.46 -1.89
N LEU A 102 3.16 20.44 -2.36
CA LEU A 102 3.23 19.12 -1.71
C LEU A 102 4.36 19.17 -0.68
N ILE A 103 4.03 18.96 0.60
CA ILE A 103 4.93 18.94 1.76
C ILE A 103 5.36 17.51 2.04
#